data_AF-A0AAD8YLT2-F1
#
_entry.id   AF-A0AAD8YLT2-F1
#
_cell.length_a   1.000
_cell.length_b   1.000
_cell.length_c   1.000
_cell.angle_alpha   90.00
_cell.angle_beta   90.00
_cell.angle_gamma   90.00
#
_symmetry.space_group_name_H-M   'P 1'
#
loop_
_entity.id
_entity.type
_entity.pdbx_description
1 polymer ?
#
loop_
_entity_poly.entity_id
_entity_poly.type
_entity_poly.pdbx_seq_one_letter_code
_entity_poly.pdbx_strand_id
1 'polypeptide(L)'
;MMFVRLAILLCLVRASHCFRYSSLSHRLSSNQRRQYGAIEFRSNIQSKSIQRNRHHYIQLDMSDGDDDIISGSSKFSMEEIPLNQIFSKAVVLQRCGDRTGALQEYNHFLQVAETHDVDPSLYAEVHANTAAIYAMQGKGADTDSKEMRVKAKEAFQEALKYRPSLGSAWVNLALLQLAEGKELGANEQDEVKKVLKDARSCCERALGLDNDDERSRSLANKLIGDIDTMLKQIK
;
A
#
# COMPACT_ATOMS: atom_id res chain seq x y z
N MET A 1 -35.62 14.15 7.13
CA MET A 1 -34.15 14.13 7.21
C MET A 1 -33.66 13.01 8.15
N MET A 2 -33.84 11.73 7.80
CA MET A 2 -33.46 10.62 8.70
C MET A 2 -32.98 9.32 8.01
N PHE A 3 -32.63 9.35 6.72
CA PHE A 3 -32.24 8.13 5.98
C PHE A 3 -30.75 8.01 5.60
N VAL A 4 -29.88 8.93 6.04
CA VAL A 4 -28.45 8.94 5.62
C VAL A 4 -27.48 8.41 6.71
N ARG A 5 -27.98 8.07 7.91
CA ARG A 5 -27.12 7.60 9.02
C ARG A 5 -26.81 6.09 9.01
N LEU A 6 -27.36 5.31 8.07
CA LEU A 6 -27.23 3.84 8.10
C LEU A 6 -26.10 3.26 7.23
N ALA A 7 -25.49 4.04 6.33
CA ALA A 7 -24.36 3.57 5.50
C ALA A 7 -22.97 3.85 6.10
N ILE A 8 -22.88 4.76 7.08
CA ILE A 8 -21.61 5.13 7.73
C ILE A 8 -21.33 4.25 8.97
N LEU A 9 -22.34 3.56 9.50
CA LEU A 9 -22.20 2.73 10.70
C LEU A 9 -21.63 1.32 10.46
N LEU A 10 -21.38 0.91 9.20
CA LEU A 10 -20.69 -0.35 8.88
C LEU A 10 -19.17 -0.19 8.70
N CYS A 11 -18.63 1.03 8.84
CA CYS A 11 -17.19 1.31 8.84
C CYS A 11 -16.62 1.70 10.21
N LEU A 12 -17.44 1.77 11.28
CA LEU A 12 -17.05 2.31 12.59
C LEU A 12 -17.62 1.55 13.81
N VAL A 13 -17.64 0.21 13.80
CA VAL A 13 -17.72 -0.58 15.05
C VAL A 13 -16.70 -1.71 15.04
N ARG A 14 -15.47 -1.39 15.47
CA ARG A 14 -14.60 -2.19 16.37
C ARG A 14 -13.19 -1.58 16.44
N ALA A 15 -13.03 -0.46 17.13
CA ALA A 15 -11.70 -0.03 17.57
C ALA A 15 -11.85 0.79 18.85
N SER A 16 -12.36 0.13 19.89
CA SER A 16 -12.13 0.53 21.27
C SER A 16 -11.94 -0.76 22.05
N HIS A 17 -10.75 -0.90 22.65
CA HIS A 17 -10.23 -1.99 23.49
C HIS A 17 -9.01 -2.70 22.91
N CYS A 18 -7.85 -2.10 23.15
CA CYS A 18 -6.63 -2.83 23.50
C CYS A 18 -5.77 -1.97 24.42
N PHE A 19 -6.17 -1.89 25.70
CA PHE A 19 -5.23 -1.89 26.83
C PHE A 19 -5.98 -2.30 28.11
N ARG A 20 -5.46 -3.35 28.77
CA ARG A 20 -5.79 -3.94 30.09
C ARG A 20 -6.59 -5.26 30.13
N TYR A 21 -5.79 -6.31 30.41
CA TYR A 21 -5.97 -7.47 31.30
C TYR A 21 -7.20 -8.41 31.21
N SER A 22 -6.84 -9.68 30.96
CA SER A 22 -7.35 -10.96 31.49
C SER A 22 -8.78 -11.44 31.23
N SER A 23 -8.81 -12.69 30.72
CA SER A 23 -9.88 -13.68 30.74
C SER A 23 -11.23 -13.31 30.11
N LEU A 24 -11.46 -13.77 28.87
CA LEU A 24 -12.54 -14.72 28.54
C LEU A 24 -12.55 -14.99 27.03
N SER A 25 -12.49 -16.26 26.67
CA SER A 25 -12.74 -16.75 25.31
C SER A 25 -14.19 -16.47 24.89
N HIS A 26 -14.40 -15.70 23.81
CA HIS A 26 -15.24 -16.09 22.67
C HIS A 26 -15.40 -14.96 21.63
N ARG A 27 -15.23 -15.35 20.35
CA ARG A 27 -15.68 -14.69 19.10
C ARG A 27 -15.07 -13.33 18.73
N LEU A 28 -13.87 -13.40 18.16
CA LEU A 28 -13.28 -12.33 17.34
C LEU A 28 -13.96 -12.27 15.96
N SER A 29 -14.30 -11.05 15.53
CA SER A 29 -14.97 -10.73 14.26
C SER A 29 -13.99 -10.72 13.08
N SER A 30 -14.33 -11.51 12.06
CA SER A 30 -13.55 -11.78 10.84
C SER A 30 -13.54 -10.64 9.82
N ASN A 31 -14.30 -9.56 10.02
CA ASN A 31 -14.55 -8.55 8.98
C ASN A 31 -13.56 -7.38 8.97
N GLN A 32 -12.83 -7.11 10.06
CA GLN A 32 -11.88 -6.00 10.09
C GLN A 32 -10.50 -6.29 9.50
N ARG A 33 -10.12 -7.56 9.35
CA ARG A 33 -8.87 -7.95 8.66
C ARG A 33 -8.98 -7.94 7.12
N ARG A 34 -10.18 -7.72 6.56
CA ARG A 34 -10.47 -8.05 5.15
C ARG A 34 -10.55 -6.87 4.20
N GLN A 35 -10.65 -5.63 4.70
CA GLN A 35 -10.95 -4.49 3.83
C GLN A 35 -9.73 -3.84 3.17
N TYR A 36 -8.51 -4.11 3.69
CA TYR A 36 -7.25 -3.72 3.06
C TYR A 36 -6.32 -4.95 3.03
N GLY A 37 -6.83 -6.04 2.47
CA GLY A 37 -6.04 -7.26 2.29
C GLY A 37 -4.76 -6.91 1.52
N ALA A 38 -3.60 -7.20 2.12
CA ALA A 38 -2.33 -7.15 1.40
C ALA A 38 -2.51 -7.89 0.07
N ILE A 39 -2.22 -7.21 -1.02
CA ILE A 39 -2.28 -7.78 -2.37
C ILE A 39 -1.31 -8.97 -2.36
N GLU A 40 -1.81 -10.15 -2.75
CA GLU A 40 -0.98 -11.35 -2.77
C GLU A 40 0.09 -11.22 -3.84
N PHE A 41 1.31 -10.97 -3.38
CA PHE A 41 2.50 -10.95 -4.22
C PHE A 41 2.76 -12.33 -4.80
N ARG A 42 2.41 -12.50 -6.08
CA ARG A 42 2.78 -13.71 -6.83
C ARG A 42 4.29 -13.70 -7.03
N SER A 43 4.96 -14.70 -6.45
CA SER A 43 6.42 -14.87 -6.36
C SER A 43 7.10 -15.14 -7.72
N ASN A 44 6.97 -14.23 -8.69
CA ASN A 44 7.62 -14.33 -10.00
C ASN A 44 9.03 -13.69 -10.02
N ILE A 45 9.44 -12.99 -8.96
CA ILE A 45 10.74 -12.29 -8.89
C ILE A 45 11.92 -13.25 -8.78
N GLN A 46 11.76 -14.39 -8.09
CA GLN A 46 12.91 -15.21 -7.67
C GLN A 46 13.60 -15.96 -8.83
N SER A 47 12.91 -16.20 -9.94
CA SER A 47 13.46 -17.01 -11.05
C SER A 47 14.39 -16.22 -11.99
N LYS A 48 14.30 -14.88 -12.04
CA LYS A 48 15.06 -14.07 -13.01
C LYS A 48 16.35 -13.45 -12.45
N SER A 49 16.42 -13.14 -11.16
CA SER A 49 17.61 -12.50 -10.57
C SER A 49 18.79 -13.46 -10.39
N ILE A 50 18.52 -14.76 -10.14
CA ILE A 50 19.57 -15.75 -9.84
C ILE A 50 20.45 -16.08 -11.06
N GLN A 51 19.99 -15.83 -12.29
CA GLN A 51 20.77 -16.18 -13.49
C GLN A 51 21.86 -15.18 -13.88
N ARG A 52 21.85 -13.93 -13.38
CA ARG A 52 22.83 -12.91 -13.83
C ARG A 52 24.10 -12.79 -12.99
N ASN A 53 24.13 -13.34 -11.76
CA ASN A 53 25.26 -13.11 -10.82
C ASN A 53 26.26 -14.26 -10.66
N ARG A 54 26.31 -15.25 -11.56
CA ARG A 54 27.17 -16.44 -11.39
C ARG A 54 28.59 -16.38 -12.00
N HIS A 55 29.06 -15.25 -12.51
CA HIS A 55 30.36 -15.21 -13.21
C HIS A 55 31.33 -14.09 -12.78
N HIS A 56 31.56 -13.92 -11.47
CA HIS A 56 32.76 -13.20 -10.99
C HIS A 56 33.44 -13.98 -9.85
N TYR A 57 34.27 -14.96 -10.24
CA TYR A 57 35.29 -15.51 -9.35
C TYR A 57 36.52 -14.59 -9.44
N ILE A 58 36.73 -13.80 -8.39
CA ILE A 58 37.92 -12.96 -8.24
C ILE A 58 39.08 -13.88 -7.84
N GLN A 59 40.09 -13.94 -8.70
CA GLN A 59 41.38 -14.59 -8.46
C GLN A 59 42.17 -13.67 -7.51
N LEU A 60 42.31 -14.08 -6.25
CA LEU A 60 43.09 -13.36 -5.25
C LEU A 60 44.56 -13.80 -5.34
N ASP A 61 45.41 -12.91 -5.86
CA ASP A 61 46.87 -13.02 -5.75
C ASP A 61 47.30 -12.79 -4.29
N MET A 62 48.03 -13.75 -3.75
CA MET A 62 48.63 -13.69 -2.43
C MET A 62 50.01 -13.04 -2.56
N SER A 63 50.14 -11.79 -2.13
CA SER A 63 51.45 -11.13 -1.97
C SER A 63 51.65 -10.76 -0.51
N ASP A 64 52.68 -11.36 0.08
CA ASP A 64 53.13 -11.13 1.45
C ASP A 64 53.79 -9.74 1.56
N GLY A 65 53.22 -8.86 2.38
CA GLY A 65 53.73 -7.51 2.63
C GLY A 65 53.21 -6.95 3.95
N ASP A 66 54.16 -6.59 4.81
CA ASP A 66 54.05 -6.32 6.24
C ASP A 66 53.11 -5.17 6.69
N ASP A 67 52.47 -5.42 7.84
CA ASP A 67 52.09 -4.52 8.93
C ASP A 67 51.75 -3.04 8.64
N ASP A 68 50.44 -2.75 8.48
CA ASP A 68 49.90 -1.44 8.82
C ASP A 68 48.44 -1.52 9.33
N ILE A 69 48.13 -0.66 10.30
CA ILE A 69 46.95 -0.65 11.17
C ILE A 69 45.65 -0.53 10.35
N ILE A 70 45.00 -1.68 10.08
CA ILE A 70 43.68 -1.75 9.46
C ILE A 70 42.63 -1.42 10.52
N SER A 71 42.16 -0.17 10.51
CA SER A 71 40.89 0.22 11.12
C SER A 71 39.79 -0.65 10.50
N GLY A 72 39.48 -1.74 11.21
CA GLY A 72 38.50 -2.75 10.84
C GLY A 72 37.11 -2.16 10.78
N SER A 73 36.82 -1.44 9.69
CA SER A 73 35.52 -1.42 9.06
C SER A 73 35.19 -2.89 8.81
N SER A 74 34.53 -3.50 9.79
CA SER A 74 33.81 -4.74 9.63
C SER A 74 32.83 -4.49 8.49
N LYS A 75 33.31 -4.74 7.27
CA LYS A 75 32.49 -5.18 6.16
C LYS A 75 31.89 -6.47 6.66
N PHE A 76 30.86 -6.36 7.50
CA PHE A 76 29.79 -7.33 7.51
C PHE A 76 29.52 -7.54 6.04
N SER A 77 29.93 -8.69 5.51
CA SER A 77 29.40 -9.18 4.25
C SER A 77 27.91 -9.23 4.53
N MET A 78 27.22 -8.17 4.12
CA MET A 78 25.80 -7.99 4.29
C MET A 78 25.24 -9.10 3.42
N GLU A 79 25.09 -10.27 4.02
CA GLU A 79 24.61 -11.47 3.37
C GLU A 79 23.30 -11.06 2.74
N GLU A 80 23.31 -10.99 1.41
CA GLU A 80 22.34 -10.23 0.63
C GLU A 80 20.97 -10.87 0.89
N ILE A 81 20.16 -10.22 1.72
CA ILE A 81 18.88 -10.77 2.13
C ILE A 81 18.01 -10.84 0.88
N PRO A 82 17.52 -12.02 0.48
CA PRO A 82 16.69 -12.14 -0.70
C PRO A 82 15.46 -11.23 -0.64
N LEU A 83 15.15 -10.53 -1.73
CA LEU A 83 14.02 -9.59 -1.82
C LEU A 83 12.69 -10.17 -1.32
N ASN A 84 12.43 -11.46 -1.58
CA ASN A 84 11.22 -12.14 -1.11
C ASN A 84 11.14 -12.22 0.42
N GLN A 85 12.27 -12.33 1.12
CA GLN A 85 12.32 -12.33 2.59
C GLN A 85 12.03 -10.95 3.15
N ILE A 86 12.63 -9.89 2.57
CA ILE A 86 12.37 -8.50 2.95
C ILE A 86 10.88 -8.18 2.79
N PHE A 87 10.31 -8.52 1.63
CA PHE A 87 8.88 -8.33 1.36
C PHE A 87 7.99 -9.10 2.34
N SER A 88 8.30 -10.39 2.58
CA SER A 88 7.51 -11.22 3.51
C SER A 88 7.53 -10.64 4.93
N LYS A 89 8.69 -10.15 5.38
CA LYS A 89 8.84 -9.47 6.67
C LYS A 89 7.98 -8.21 6.74
N ALA A 90 8.02 -7.36 5.72
CA ALA A 90 7.19 -6.16 5.63
C ALA A 90 5.68 -6.47 5.75
N VAL A 91 5.21 -7.50 5.04
CA VAL A 91 3.81 -7.95 5.08
C VAL A 91 3.42 -8.47 6.48
N VAL A 92 4.31 -9.21 7.14
CA VAL A 92 4.08 -9.68 8.52
C VAL A 92 3.94 -8.50 9.49
N LEU A 93 4.88 -7.54 9.44
CA LEU A 93 4.83 -6.33 10.28
C LEU A 93 3.53 -5.55 10.05
N GLN A 94 3.14 -5.35 8.79
CA GLN A 94 1.90 -4.68 8.43
C GLN A 94 0.67 -5.37 9.04
N ARG A 95 0.61 -6.72 8.97
CA ARG A 95 -0.51 -7.51 9.52
C ARG A 95 -0.52 -7.55 11.05
N CYS A 96 0.64 -7.43 11.68
CA CYS A 96 0.78 -7.31 13.14
C CYS A 96 0.42 -5.91 13.66
N GLY A 97 0.21 -4.94 12.75
CA GLY A 97 -0.11 -3.56 13.09
C GLY A 97 1.11 -2.67 13.31
N ASP A 98 2.33 -3.20 13.13
CA ASP A 98 3.55 -2.40 13.13
C ASP A 98 3.73 -1.73 11.76
N ARG A 99 3.06 -0.59 11.60
CA ARG A 99 3.05 0.19 10.36
C ARG A 99 4.41 0.82 10.07
N THR A 100 5.10 1.29 11.11
CA THR A 100 6.40 1.94 10.97
C THR A 100 7.45 0.93 10.54
N GLY A 101 7.52 -0.22 11.21
CA GLY A 101 8.42 -1.31 10.80
C GLY A 101 8.11 -1.82 9.39
N ALA A 102 6.83 -1.96 9.03
CA ALA A 102 6.46 -2.35 7.67
C ALA A 102 6.95 -1.35 6.60
N LEU A 103 6.81 -0.04 6.85
CA LEU A 103 7.31 0.99 5.95
C LEU A 103 8.83 0.95 5.81
N GLN A 104 9.56 0.72 6.92
CA GLN A 104 11.01 0.57 6.89
C GLN A 104 11.43 -0.61 6.00
N GLU A 105 10.78 -1.77 6.14
CA GLU A 105 11.09 -2.95 5.32
C GLU A 105 10.68 -2.77 3.85
N TYR A 106 9.55 -2.11 3.55
CA TYR A 106 9.19 -1.79 2.17
C TYR A 106 10.18 -0.81 1.53
N ASN A 107 10.67 0.20 2.27
CA ASN A 107 11.69 1.11 1.77
C ASN A 107 13.02 0.38 1.53
N HIS A 108 13.41 -0.51 2.44
CA HIS A 108 14.59 -1.36 2.28
C HIS A 108 14.46 -2.27 1.05
N PHE A 109 13.28 -2.87 0.83
CA PHE A 109 12.99 -3.65 -0.38
C PHE A 109 13.23 -2.81 -1.64
N LEU A 110 12.71 -1.59 -1.70
CA LEU A 110 12.83 -0.73 -2.89
C LEU A 110 14.29 -0.36 -3.16
N GLN A 111 15.06 -0.03 -2.12
CA GLN A 111 16.50 0.26 -2.25
C GLN A 111 17.30 -0.93 -2.79
N VAL A 112 17.03 -2.13 -2.26
CA VAL A 112 17.71 -3.36 -2.72
C VAL A 112 17.27 -3.69 -4.15
N ALA A 113 16.00 -3.53 -4.49
CA ALA A 113 15.48 -3.78 -5.83
C ALA A 113 16.09 -2.83 -6.87
N GLU A 114 16.22 -1.55 -6.55
CA GLU A 114 16.87 -0.54 -7.40
C GLU A 114 18.36 -0.83 -7.59
N THR A 115 19.06 -1.20 -6.51
CA THR A 115 20.50 -1.56 -6.57
C THR A 115 20.76 -2.77 -7.47
N HIS A 116 19.80 -3.69 -7.57
CA HIS A 116 19.90 -4.90 -8.39
C HIS A 116 19.23 -4.77 -9.78
N ASP A 117 18.85 -3.56 -10.20
CA ASP A 117 18.20 -3.29 -11.48
C ASP A 117 16.98 -4.20 -11.73
N VAL A 118 16.18 -4.41 -10.68
CA VAL A 118 14.93 -5.17 -10.79
C VAL A 118 13.90 -4.33 -11.54
N ASP A 119 13.22 -4.93 -12.52
CA ASP A 119 12.15 -4.27 -13.27
C ASP A 119 11.07 -3.69 -12.31
N PRO A 120 10.82 -2.38 -12.34
CA PRO A 120 9.85 -1.72 -11.46
C PRO A 120 8.43 -2.26 -11.51
N SER A 121 8.01 -2.82 -12.65
CA SER A 121 6.70 -3.45 -12.78
C SER A 121 6.52 -4.65 -11.84
N LEU A 122 7.62 -5.31 -11.45
CA LEU A 122 7.62 -6.46 -10.56
C LEU A 122 7.39 -6.06 -9.09
N TYR A 123 7.67 -4.82 -8.71
CA TYR A 123 7.48 -4.33 -7.34
C TYR A 123 6.45 -3.20 -7.23
N ALA A 124 5.61 -2.99 -8.24
CA ALA A 124 4.46 -2.08 -8.18
C ALA A 124 3.54 -2.35 -6.96
N GLU A 125 3.42 -3.61 -6.55
CA GLU A 125 2.62 -4.00 -5.37
C GLU A 125 3.23 -3.50 -4.05
N VAL A 126 4.54 -3.30 -3.97
CA VAL A 126 5.21 -2.69 -2.81
C VAL A 126 4.74 -1.25 -2.64
N HIS A 127 4.70 -0.48 -3.72
CA HIS A 127 4.15 0.88 -3.71
C HIS A 127 2.68 0.90 -3.28
N ALA A 128 1.86 -0.03 -3.78
CA ALA A 128 0.45 -0.13 -3.39
C ALA A 128 0.27 -0.48 -1.90
N ASN A 129 1.12 -1.35 -1.34
CA ASN A 129 1.08 -1.70 0.08
C ASN A 129 1.55 -0.54 0.97
N THR A 130 2.61 0.16 0.57
CA THR A 130 3.07 1.41 1.20
C THR A 130 1.97 2.46 1.21
N ALA A 131 1.30 2.66 0.08
CA ALA A 131 0.16 3.57 -0.06
C ALA A 131 -0.99 3.21 0.89
N ALA A 132 -1.31 1.92 1.03
CA ALA A 132 -2.32 1.46 1.97
C ALA A 132 -1.95 1.77 3.43
N ILE A 133 -0.67 1.68 3.81
CA ILE A 133 -0.22 2.06 5.15
C ILE A 133 -0.40 3.57 5.36
N TYR A 134 0.00 4.40 4.41
CA TYR A 134 -0.22 5.85 4.49
C TYR A 134 -1.71 6.20 4.55
N ALA A 135 -2.56 5.54 3.76
CA ALA A 135 -4.02 5.74 3.82
C ALA A 135 -4.60 5.36 5.20
N MET A 136 -4.04 4.34 5.86
CA MET A 136 -4.44 3.97 7.22
C MET A 136 -3.96 4.96 8.28
N GLN A 137 -2.81 5.59 8.08
CA GLN A 137 -2.27 6.64 8.95
C GLN A 137 -3.00 7.98 8.73
N GLY A 138 -3.44 8.26 7.50
CA GLY A 138 -4.19 9.46 7.12
C GLY A 138 -5.65 9.48 7.56
N LYS A 139 -6.03 8.66 8.54
CA LYS A 139 -7.40 8.63 9.07
C LYS A 139 -7.55 9.69 10.15
N GLY A 140 -8.03 10.87 9.77
CA GLY A 140 -8.25 11.98 10.69
C GLY A 140 -8.41 13.31 9.98
N ALA A 141 -8.75 14.34 10.75
CA ALA A 141 -8.91 15.72 10.27
C ALA A 141 -7.70 16.62 10.60
N ASP A 142 -6.70 16.08 11.29
CA ASP A 142 -5.45 16.75 11.62
C ASP A 142 -4.55 16.94 10.39
N THR A 143 -3.62 17.89 10.49
CA THR A 143 -2.67 18.24 9.42
C THR A 143 -1.84 17.04 8.99
N ASP A 144 -1.39 16.23 9.96
CA ASP A 144 -0.63 15.01 9.71
C ASP A 144 -1.44 14.01 8.88
N SER A 145 -2.76 13.89 9.14
CA SER A 145 -3.62 13.02 8.33
C SER A 145 -3.73 13.48 6.88
N LYS A 146 -3.77 14.79 6.63
CA LYS A 146 -3.78 15.33 5.26
C LYS A 146 -2.48 14.97 4.54
N GLU A 147 -1.34 15.16 5.19
CA GLU A 147 -0.03 14.79 4.64
C GLU A 147 0.04 13.29 4.29
N MET A 148 -0.43 12.43 5.20
CA MET A 148 -0.46 10.99 4.96
C MET A 148 -1.39 10.60 3.81
N ARG A 149 -2.52 11.28 3.61
CA ARG A 149 -3.37 11.07 2.43
C ARG A 149 -2.68 11.47 1.13
N VAL A 150 -1.90 12.55 1.12
CA VAL A 150 -1.10 12.96 -0.04
C VAL A 150 -0.08 11.88 -0.38
N LYS A 151 0.71 11.44 0.61
CA LYS A 151 1.68 10.33 0.44
C LYS A 151 1.01 9.05 -0.06
N ALA A 152 -0.19 8.74 0.42
CA ALA A 152 -0.95 7.60 -0.04
C ALA A 152 -1.33 7.72 -1.53
N LYS A 153 -1.80 8.89 -1.97
CA LYS A 153 -2.12 9.14 -3.38
C LYS A 153 -0.89 8.98 -4.26
N GLU A 154 0.22 9.60 -3.88
CA GLU A 154 1.49 9.52 -4.61
C GLU A 154 1.98 8.07 -4.75
N ALA A 155 1.96 7.30 -3.66
CA ALA A 155 2.38 5.91 -3.69
C ALA A 155 1.44 5.02 -4.53
N PHE A 156 0.12 5.24 -4.52
CA PHE A 156 -0.77 4.54 -5.44
C PHE A 156 -0.55 4.95 -6.90
N GLN A 157 -0.28 6.23 -7.17
CA GLN A 157 0.04 6.70 -8.52
C GLN A 157 1.34 6.07 -9.03
N GLU A 158 2.36 5.94 -8.18
CA GLU A 158 3.62 5.29 -8.53
C GLU A 158 3.40 3.78 -8.82
N ALA A 159 2.56 3.10 -8.03
CA ALA A 159 2.16 1.73 -8.34
C ALA A 159 1.48 1.60 -9.72
N LEU A 160 0.59 2.54 -10.05
CA LEU A 160 -0.12 2.57 -11.33
C LEU A 160 0.75 2.98 -12.51
N LYS A 161 1.79 3.79 -12.28
CA LYS A 161 2.80 4.13 -13.29
C LYS A 161 3.55 2.88 -13.74
N TYR A 162 3.94 2.02 -12.81
CA TYR A 162 4.65 0.78 -13.14
C TYR A 162 3.73 -0.36 -13.58
N ARG A 163 2.50 -0.42 -13.04
CA ARG A 163 1.51 -1.43 -13.40
C ARG A 163 0.11 -0.82 -13.54
N PRO A 164 -0.23 -0.23 -14.70
CA PRO A 164 -1.55 0.38 -14.93
C PRO A 164 -2.73 -0.60 -14.79
N SER A 165 -2.46 -1.90 -14.93
CA SER A 165 -3.45 -2.98 -14.78
C SER A 165 -3.76 -3.37 -13.33
N LEU A 166 -3.21 -2.66 -12.33
CA LEU A 166 -3.45 -2.94 -10.92
C LEU A 166 -4.80 -2.34 -10.47
N GLY A 167 -5.90 -3.06 -10.74
CA GLY A 167 -7.27 -2.61 -10.48
C GLY A 167 -7.53 -2.16 -9.03
N SER A 168 -6.96 -2.86 -8.06
CA SER A 168 -7.09 -2.50 -6.63
C SER A 168 -6.50 -1.13 -6.28
N ALA A 169 -5.42 -0.71 -6.96
CA ALA A 169 -4.84 0.62 -6.75
C ALA A 169 -5.75 1.73 -7.27
N TRP A 170 -6.41 1.53 -8.42
CA TRP A 170 -7.41 2.47 -8.94
C TRP A 170 -8.59 2.62 -7.97
N VAL A 171 -9.11 1.52 -7.42
CA VAL A 171 -10.21 1.57 -6.45
C VAL A 171 -9.80 2.27 -5.16
N ASN A 172 -8.59 2.03 -4.67
CA ASN A 172 -8.09 2.71 -3.47
C ASN A 172 -7.86 4.22 -3.69
N LEU A 173 -7.42 4.64 -4.89
CA LEU A 173 -7.38 6.06 -5.25
C LEU A 173 -8.76 6.71 -5.23
N ALA A 174 -9.78 6.02 -5.78
CA ALA A 174 -11.15 6.51 -5.72
C ALA A 174 -11.61 6.71 -4.27
N LEU A 175 -11.32 5.76 -3.37
CA LEU A 175 -11.64 5.89 -1.94
C LEU A 175 -10.94 7.08 -1.28
N LEU A 176 -9.67 7.36 -1.63
CA LEU A 176 -8.94 8.52 -1.12
C LEU A 176 -9.54 9.84 -1.61
N GLN A 177 -9.95 9.91 -2.88
CA GLN A 177 -10.65 11.07 -3.44
C GLN A 177 -12.00 11.27 -2.73
N LEU A 178 -12.78 10.22 -2.50
CA LEU A 178 -14.03 10.32 -1.75
C LEU A 178 -13.82 10.79 -0.30
N ALA A 179 -12.71 10.41 0.33
CA ALA A 179 -12.37 10.90 1.66
C ALA A 179 -12.07 12.40 1.65
N GLU A 180 -11.29 12.88 0.68
CA GLU A 180 -11.00 14.30 0.48
C GLU A 180 -12.27 15.11 0.18
N GLY A 181 -13.13 14.61 -0.70
CA GLY A 181 -14.40 15.26 -1.05
C GLY A 181 -15.36 15.42 0.13
N LYS A 182 -15.23 14.60 1.18
CA LYS A 182 -16.00 14.75 2.43
C LYS A 182 -15.46 15.84 3.36
N GLU A 183 -14.19 16.19 3.21
CA GLU A 183 -13.54 17.25 3.98
C GLU A 183 -13.73 18.61 3.35
N LEU A 184 -13.99 18.65 2.03
CA LEU A 184 -14.45 19.84 1.33
C LEU A 184 -15.81 20.25 1.90
N GLY A 185 -15.91 21.49 2.37
CA GLY A 185 -17.09 22.00 3.05
C GLY A 185 -18.28 22.20 2.11
N ALA A 186 -19.44 22.55 2.66
CA ALA A 186 -20.66 22.83 1.86
C ALA A 186 -20.50 24.00 0.87
N ASN A 187 -19.49 24.85 1.08
CA ASN A 187 -19.21 26.03 0.25
C ASN A 187 -18.40 25.70 -1.02
N GLU A 188 -17.87 24.48 -1.14
CA GLU A 188 -16.94 24.09 -2.21
C GLU A 188 -17.58 23.09 -3.18
N GLN A 189 -18.84 23.31 -3.55
CA GLN A 189 -19.62 22.35 -4.34
C GLN A 189 -18.98 21.99 -5.68
N ASP A 190 -18.32 22.94 -6.35
CA ASP A 190 -17.63 22.69 -7.61
C ASP A 190 -16.41 21.77 -7.43
N GLU A 191 -15.63 21.96 -6.37
CA GLU A 191 -14.49 21.09 -6.04
C GLU A 191 -14.97 19.71 -5.60
N VAL A 192 -16.03 19.61 -4.79
CA VAL A 192 -16.65 18.32 -4.43
C VAL A 192 -17.09 17.58 -5.70
N LYS A 193 -17.74 18.28 -6.63
CA LYS A 193 -18.18 17.70 -7.91
C LYS A 193 -17.02 17.23 -8.77
N LYS A 194 -15.91 17.96 -8.80
CA LYS A 194 -14.68 17.55 -9.48
C LYS A 194 -14.08 16.30 -8.86
N VAL A 195 -13.91 16.27 -7.54
CA VAL A 195 -13.39 15.10 -6.80
C VAL A 195 -14.27 13.86 -7.02
N LEU A 196 -15.59 14.01 -7.03
CA LEU A 196 -16.52 12.91 -7.32
C LEU A 196 -16.36 12.37 -8.75
N LYS A 197 -16.16 13.25 -9.75
CA LYS A 197 -15.90 12.83 -11.13
C LYS A 197 -14.56 12.10 -11.26
N ASP A 198 -13.53 12.57 -10.57
CA ASP A 198 -12.21 11.93 -10.55
C ASP A 198 -12.31 10.53 -9.91
N ALA A 199 -13.02 10.39 -8.79
CA ALA A 199 -13.27 9.11 -8.13
C ALA A 199 -14.04 8.14 -9.03
N ARG A 200 -15.02 8.65 -9.78
CA ARG A 200 -15.77 7.86 -10.77
C ARG A 200 -14.87 7.35 -11.89
N SER A 201 -14.02 8.23 -12.44
CA SER A 201 -13.05 7.88 -13.49
C SER A 201 -12.08 6.79 -13.03
N CYS A 202 -11.59 6.87 -11.78
CA CYS A 202 -10.77 5.80 -11.19
C CYS A 202 -11.52 4.45 -11.13
N CYS A 203 -12.80 4.45 -10.74
CA CYS A 203 -13.61 3.22 -10.72
C CYS A 203 -13.85 2.65 -12.13
N GLU A 204 -14.12 3.51 -13.12
CA GLU A 204 -14.31 3.08 -14.51
C GLU A 204 -13.03 2.47 -15.09
N ARG A 205 -11.87 3.07 -14.80
CA ARG A 205 -10.57 2.49 -15.15
C ARG A 205 -10.40 1.12 -14.51
N ALA A 206 -10.71 0.97 -13.22
CA ALA A 206 -10.61 -0.34 -12.54
C ALA A 206 -11.49 -1.43 -13.18
N LEU A 207 -12.69 -1.06 -13.67
CA LEU A 207 -13.63 -1.97 -14.33
C LEU A 207 -13.26 -2.29 -15.78
N GLY A 208 -12.56 -1.40 -16.47
CA GLY A 208 -12.09 -1.61 -17.85
C GLY A 208 -10.86 -2.50 -17.95
N LEU A 209 -10.24 -2.86 -16.83
CA LEU A 209 -9.11 -3.76 -16.77
C LEU A 209 -9.60 -5.22 -16.80
N ASP A 210 -8.99 -6.03 -17.65
CA ASP A 210 -9.11 -7.48 -17.61
C ASP A 210 -8.30 -8.01 -16.42
N ASN A 211 -8.89 -7.90 -15.22
CA ASN A 211 -8.31 -8.40 -13.99
C ASN A 211 -9.26 -9.40 -13.31
N ASP A 212 -8.66 -10.41 -12.69
CA ASP A 212 -9.36 -11.46 -11.95
C ASP A 212 -9.80 -11.00 -10.53
N ASP A 213 -9.56 -9.75 -10.16
CA ASP A 213 -9.91 -9.26 -8.82
C ASP A 213 -11.38 -8.84 -8.76
N GLU A 214 -12.23 -9.86 -8.67
CA GLU A 214 -13.68 -9.73 -8.53
C GLU A 214 -14.08 -8.83 -7.35
N ARG A 215 -13.26 -8.78 -6.28
CA ARG A 215 -13.53 -7.91 -5.13
C ARG A 215 -13.37 -6.44 -5.48
N SER A 216 -12.29 -6.09 -6.17
CA SER A 216 -12.07 -4.73 -6.65
C SER A 216 -13.16 -4.30 -7.63
N ARG A 217 -13.58 -5.19 -8.53
CA ARG A 217 -14.68 -4.94 -9.48
C ARG A 217 -16.02 -4.71 -8.77
N SER A 218 -16.39 -5.58 -7.84
CA SER A 218 -17.61 -5.45 -7.04
C SER A 218 -17.63 -4.13 -6.26
N LEU A 219 -16.50 -3.78 -5.64
CA LEU A 219 -16.37 -2.52 -4.91
C LEU A 219 -16.46 -1.31 -5.85
N ALA A 220 -15.79 -1.32 -7.01
CA ALA A 220 -15.86 -0.24 -7.99
C ALA A 220 -17.29 0.01 -8.48
N ASN A 221 -18.05 -1.05 -8.83
CA ASN A 221 -19.46 -0.94 -9.23
C ASN A 221 -20.31 -0.29 -8.13
N LYS A 222 -20.11 -0.71 -6.87
CA LYS A 222 -20.81 -0.11 -5.73
C LYS A 222 -20.47 1.38 -5.58
N LEU A 223 -19.19 1.73 -5.64
CA LEU A 223 -18.73 3.12 -5.52
C LEU A 223 -19.31 4.01 -6.61
N ILE A 224 -19.41 3.53 -7.86
CA ILE A 224 -20.04 4.28 -8.95
C ILE A 224 -21.49 4.62 -8.61
N GLY A 225 -22.28 3.65 -8.12
CA GLY A 225 -23.67 3.89 -7.73
C GLY A 225 -23.81 4.93 -6.60
N ASP A 226 -22.92 4.87 -5.60
CA ASP A 226 -22.86 5.83 -4.50
C ASP A 226 -22.48 7.24 -5.04
N ILE A 227 -21.47 7.32 -5.92
CA ILE A 227 -21.01 8.58 -6.54
C ILE A 227 -22.10 9.22 -7.40
N ASP A 228 -22.77 8.45 -8.25
CA ASP A 228 -23.85 8.96 -9.09
C ASP A 228 -25.01 9.50 -8.25
N THR A 229 -25.26 8.90 -7.08
CA THR A 229 -26.24 9.41 -6.11
C THR A 229 -25.79 10.73 -5.50
N MET A 230 -24.53 10.85 -5.09
CA MET A 230 -23.96 12.10 -4.55
C MET A 230 -23.97 13.23 -5.60
N LEU A 231 -23.59 12.94 -6.84
CA LEU A 231 -23.59 13.91 -7.94
C LEU A 231 -25.01 14.46 -8.25
N LYS A 232 -26.05 13.64 -8.09
CA LYS A 232 -27.45 14.09 -8.27
C LYS A 232 -27.91 15.05 -7.16
N GLN A 233 -27.33 14.95 -5.96
CA GLN A 233 -27.67 15.79 -4.81
C GLN A 233 -27.00 17.17 -4.85
N ILE A 234 -25.94 17.35 -5.65
CA ILE A 234 -25.22 18.62 -5.83
C ILE A 234 -25.86 19.46 -6.97
N LYS A 235 -27.15 19.29 -7.21
CA LYS A 235 -27.92 20.09 -8.19
C LYS A 235 -28.73 21.15 -7.46
#